data_AF-A0A2W6T9J9-F1
#
_entry.id   AF-A0A2W6T9J9-F1
#
_cell.length_a   1.000
_cell.length_b   1.000
_cell.length_c   1.000
_cell.angle_alpha   90.00
_cell.angle_beta   90.00
_cell.angle_gamma   90.00
#
_symmetry.space_group_name_H-M   'P 1'
#
loop_
_entity.id
_entity.type
_entity.pdbx_description
1 polymer ?
#
loop_
_entity_poly.entity_id
_entity_poly.type
_entity_poly.pdbx_seq_one_letter_code
_entity_poly.pdbx_strand_id
1 'polypeptide(L)'
;MLLVKKIISNISKILLILGFGYFFWLMLKITLEYIPFRKDVSFLMIKQTEVIERPEYLYFFYTHVYTSIFVLLSGFLAILRKDFRLKNFHKNAGKIYIFLILLFAAPSGIYMGIFANGGIYSKISFVILGCLWWFSTFKAYQFARQKKFKEHKQWMWRSFALTVSAITLRMWKVIIVYLFHPNPMDVYQIIAWMGWIPNIILIEYLITKKHL
;
A
#
# COMPACT_ATOMS: atom_id res chain seq x y z
N MET A 1 36.76 -3.68 -7.33
CA MET A 1 35.50 -3.05 -7.81
C MET A 1 34.25 -3.96 -7.68
N LEU A 2 34.32 -5.25 -8.03
CA LEU A 2 33.18 -6.18 -7.92
C LEU A 2 32.77 -6.50 -6.47
N LEU A 3 33.74 -6.66 -5.56
CA LEU A 3 33.49 -6.94 -4.14
C LEU A 3 32.75 -5.77 -3.46
N VAL A 4 33.18 -4.53 -3.73
CA VAL A 4 32.58 -3.29 -3.22
C VAL A 4 31.14 -3.13 -3.73
N LYS A 5 30.87 -3.36 -5.02
CA LYS A 5 29.51 -3.36 -5.57
C LYS A 5 28.60 -4.43 -4.92
N LYS A 6 29.14 -5.60 -4.61
CA LYS A 6 28.40 -6.69 -3.93
C LYS A 6 28.09 -6.35 -2.47
N ILE A 7 29.04 -5.76 -1.75
CA ILE A 7 28.85 -5.30 -0.36
C ILE A 7 27.81 -4.19 -0.29
N ILE A 8 27.90 -3.17 -1.16
CA ILE A 8 26.92 -2.07 -1.24
C ILE A 8 25.51 -2.61 -1.55
N SER A 9 25.40 -3.58 -2.45
CA SER A 9 24.12 -4.24 -2.79
C SER A 9 23.54 -5.05 -1.62
N ASN A 10 24.38 -5.65 -0.79
CA ASN A 10 23.91 -6.39 0.40
C ASN A 10 23.47 -5.43 1.51
N ILE A 11 24.22 -4.35 1.75
CA ILE A 11 23.86 -3.34 2.76
C ILE A 11 22.53 -2.68 2.40
N SER A 12 22.33 -2.27 1.14
CA SER A 12 21.07 -1.64 0.72
C SER A 12 19.87 -2.57 0.88
N LYS A 13 20.03 -3.88 0.62
CA LYS A 13 19.00 -4.89 0.88
C LYS A 13 18.69 -5.02 2.36
N ILE A 14 19.71 -5.10 3.22
CA ILE A 14 19.52 -5.19 4.68
C ILE A 14 18.76 -3.97 5.18
N LEU A 15 19.16 -2.77 4.76
CA LEU A 15 18.48 -1.53 5.12
C LEU A 15 17.02 -1.52 4.64
N LEU A 16 16.75 -2.01 3.43
CA LEU A 16 15.39 -2.13 2.90
C LEU A 16 14.55 -3.13 3.69
N ILE A 17 15.11 -4.27 4.10
CA ILE A 17 14.42 -5.27 4.94
C ILE A 17 14.13 -4.70 6.33
N LEU A 18 15.11 -4.08 6.98
CA LEU A 18 14.94 -3.47 8.30
C LEU A 18 13.94 -2.32 8.24
N GLY A 19 14.05 -1.44 7.24
CA GLY A 19 13.14 -0.32 7.03
C GLY A 19 11.71 -0.78 6.79
N PHE A 20 11.52 -1.76 5.89
CA PHE A 20 10.19 -2.34 5.68
C PHE A 20 9.67 -3.02 6.94
N GLY A 21 10.48 -3.81 7.64
CA GLY A 21 10.11 -4.48 8.88
C GLY A 21 9.62 -3.50 9.95
N TYR A 22 10.33 -2.37 10.11
CA TYR A 22 9.93 -1.30 11.02
C TYR A 22 8.57 -0.68 10.64
N PHE A 23 8.40 -0.24 9.39
CA PHE A 23 7.12 0.35 8.96
C PHE A 23 5.96 -0.65 8.95
N PHE A 24 6.24 -1.90 8.60
CA PHE A 24 5.29 -2.99 8.68
C PHE A 24 4.84 -3.22 10.13
N TRP A 25 5.77 -3.22 11.08
CA TRP A 25 5.47 -3.34 12.51
C TRP A 25 4.58 -2.19 13.01
N LEU A 26 4.92 -0.95 12.64
CA LEU A 26 4.06 0.20 12.95
C LEU A 26 2.66 0.04 12.36
N MET A 27 2.56 -0.55 11.16
CA MET A 27 1.27 -0.78 10.52
C MET A 27 0.47 -1.89 11.18
N LEU A 28 1.15 -2.94 11.63
CA LEU A 28 0.56 -4.01 12.40
C LEU A 28 0.04 -3.49 13.74
N LYS A 29 0.80 -2.64 14.45
CA LYS A 29 0.37 -2.04 15.72
C LYS A 29 -0.96 -1.30 15.59
N ILE A 30 -1.10 -0.46 14.55
CA ILE A 30 -2.37 0.25 14.26
C ILE A 30 -3.49 -0.74 13.93
N THR A 31 -3.19 -1.81 13.21
CA THR A 31 -4.18 -2.85 12.86
C THR A 31 -4.68 -3.60 14.10
N LEU A 32 -3.78 -3.92 15.04
CA LEU A 32 -4.09 -4.61 16.28
C LEU A 32 -4.98 -3.77 17.21
N GLU A 33 -4.94 -2.44 17.12
CA GLU A 33 -5.82 -1.58 17.89
C GLU A 33 -7.31 -1.82 17.59
N TYR A 34 -7.65 -2.37 16.43
CA TYR A 34 -9.03 -2.63 16.04
C TYR A 34 -9.59 -3.97 16.53
N ILE A 35 -8.76 -4.85 17.11
CA ILE A 35 -9.19 -6.19 17.55
C ILE A 35 -9.97 -6.12 18.88
N PRO A 36 -11.08 -6.88 19.04
CA PRO A 36 -11.71 -7.71 18.01
C PRO A 36 -12.48 -6.89 16.97
N PHE A 37 -13.26 -5.88 17.39
CA PHE A 37 -13.99 -4.95 16.51
C PHE A 37 -14.24 -3.62 17.24
N ARG A 38 -13.17 -2.96 17.71
CA ARG A 38 -13.29 -1.65 18.38
C ARG A 38 -13.66 -0.56 17.38
N LYS A 39 -14.62 0.30 17.74
CA LYS A 39 -15.23 1.32 16.86
C LYS A 39 -14.84 2.75 17.22
N ASP A 40 -14.12 2.92 18.31
CA ASP A 40 -13.85 4.16 19.03
C ASP A 40 -12.33 4.38 19.20
N VAL A 41 -11.53 3.82 18.30
CA VAL A 41 -10.07 3.87 18.34
C VAL A 41 -9.49 4.44 17.04
N SER A 42 -8.39 5.16 17.19
CA SER A 42 -7.50 5.62 16.11
C SER A 42 -8.22 6.33 14.96
N PHE A 43 -8.33 5.71 13.77
CA PHE A 43 -9.01 6.36 12.64
C PHE A 43 -10.52 6.43 12.82
N LEU A 44 -11.12 5.46 13.52
CA LEU A 44 -12.57 5.45 13.73
C LEU A 44 -13.02 6.54 14.72
N MET A 45 -12.14 7.01 15.62
CA MET A 45 -12.43 8.15 16.50
C MET A 45 -12.83 9.42 15.72
N ILE A 46 -12.27 9.63 14.53
CA ILE A 46 -12.56 10.78 13.68
C ILE A 46 -13.58 10.46 12.57
N LYS A 47 -14.33 9.35 12.73
CA LYS A 47 -15.31 8.80 11.78
C LYS A 47 -16.61 8.33 12.46
N GLN A 48 -16.95 8.92 13.60
CA GLN A 48 -18.12 8.48 14.37
C GLN A 48 -19.45 8.67 13.62
N THR A 49 -19.57 9.68 12.76
CA THR A 49 -20.77 9.88 11.91
C THR A 49 -21.02 8.65 11.03
N GLU A 50 -20.01 8.19 10.29
CA GLU A 50 -20.15 7.00 9.44
C GLU A 50 -20.31 5.72 10.26
N VAL A 51 -19.66 5.62 11.43
CA VAL A 51 -19.82 4.46 12.34
C VAL A 51 -21.26 4.32 12.83
N ILE A 52 -21.94 5.44 13.11
CA ILE A 52 -23.30 5.46 13.67
C ILE A 52 -24.35 5.37 12.56
N GLU A 53 -24.22 6.18 11.51
CA GLU A 53 -25.23 6.30 10.46
C GLU A 53 -25.13 5.21 9.38
N ARG A 54 -23.97 4.56 9.25
CA ARG A 54 -23.67 3.62 8.15
C ARG A 54 -23.00 2.34 8.66
N PRO A 55 -23.77 1.38 9.20
CA PRO A 55 -23.20 0.14 9.72
C PRO A 55 -22.41 -0.64 8.65
N GLU A 56 -22.73 -0.47 7.37
CA GLU A 56 -22.00 -1.07 6.26
C GLU A 56 -20.55 -0.59 6.14
N TYR A 57 -20.26 0.66 6.57
CA TYR A 57 -18.92 1.24 6.53
C TYR A 57 -17.92 0.40 7.34
N LEU A 58 -18.36 -0.15 8.47
CA LEU A 58 -17.53 -0.99 9.33
C LEU A 58 -17.09 -2.28 8.63
N TYR A 59 -17.97 -2.92 7.87
CA TYR A 59 -17.59 -4.12 7.12
C TYR A 59 -16.48 -3.81 6.11
N PHE A 60 -16.61 -2.72 5.35
CA PHE A 60 -15.57 -2.29 4.42
C PHE A 60 -14.29 -1.89 5.15
N PHE A 61 -14.39 -1.15 6.25
CA PHE A 61 -13.26 -0.73 7.06
C PHE A 61 -12.44 -1.91 7.59
N TYR A 62 -13.07 -2.85 8.29
CA TYR A 62 -12.38 -4.02 8.85
C TYR A 62 -11.85 -4.92 7.75
N THR A 63 -12.60 -5.11 6.66
CA THR A 63 -12.13 -5.83 5.48
C THR A 63 -10.86 -5.19 4.93
N HIS A 64 -10.84 -3.86 4.76
CA HIS A 64 -9.68 -3.14 4.26
C HIS A 64 -8.48 -3.30 5.18
N VAL A 65 -8.64 -2.98 6.47
CA VAL A 65 -7.53 -2.94 7.43
C VAL A 65 -6.93 -4.33 7.64
N TYR A 66 -7.76 -5.35 7.82
CA TYR A 66 -7.27 -6.71 8.04
C TYR A 66 -6.70 -7.36 6.79
N THR A 67 -7.21 -7.07 5.60
CA THR A 67 -6.61 -7.65 4.38
C THR A 67 -5.34 -6.90 3.96
N SER A 68 -5.28 -5.58 4.17
CA SER A 68 -4.15 -4.74 3.73
C SER A 68 -2.83 -5.11 4.41
N ILE A 69 -2.84 -5.57 5.67
CA ILE A 69 -1.60 -6.01 6.34
C ILE A 69 -1.00 -7.25 5.65
N PHE A 70 -1.84 -8.20 5.23
CA PHE A 70 -1.39 -9.38 4.49
C PHE A 70 -0.97 -9.04 3.06
N VAL A 71 -1.64 -8.08 2.42
CA VAL A 71 -1.24 -7.57 1.10
C VAL A 71 0.16 -6.94 1.18
N LEU A 72 0.40 -6.07 2.16
CA LEU A 72 1.70 -5.43 2.35
C LEU A 72 2.82 -6.47 2.55
N LEU A 73 2.59 -7.46 3.42
CA LEU A 73 3.54 -8.54 3.69
C LEU A 73 3.79 -9.41 2.44
N SER A 74 2.74 -9.91 1.82
CA SER A 74 2.83 -10.80 0.66
C SER A 74 3.47 -10.10 -0.56
N GLY A 75 3.19 -8.82 -0.77
CA GLY A 75 3.80 -8.01 -1.82
C GLY A 75 5.31 -7.84 -1.61
N PHE A 76 5.72 -7.54 -0.38
CA PHE A 76 7.13 -7.40 -0.04
C PHE A 76 7.91 -8.71 -0.17
N LEU A 77 7.34 -9.81 0.36
CA LEU A 77 7.89 -11.15 0.20
C LEU A 77 8.00 -11.56 -1.27
N ALA A 78 7.05 -11.17 -2.10
CA ALA A 78 7.09 -11.43 -3.54
C ALA A 78 8.24 -10.70 -4.26
N ILE A 79 8.71 -9.57 -3.73
CA ILE A 79 9.84 -8.79 -4.29
C ILE A 79 11.19 -9.29 -3.81
N LEU A 80 11.33 -9.64 -2.52
CA LEU A 80 12.58 -10.22 -1.95
C LEU A 80 12.98 -11.58 -2.56
N ARG A 81 12.10 -12.16 -3.37
CA ARG A 81 12.24 -13.39 -4.18
C ARG A 81 13.62 -13.68 -4.76
N LYS A 82 14.40 -12.66 -5.17
CA LYS A 82 15.63 -12.89 -5.97
C LYS A 82 16.68 -13.74 -5.23
N ASP A 83 16.62 -13.78 -3.90
CA ASP A 83 17.68 -14.40 -3.09
C ASP A 83 17.32 -15.80 -2.54
N PHE A 84 16.03 -16.16 -2.44
CA PHE A 84 15.62 -17.39 -1.75
C PHE A 84 15.43 -18.63 -2.64
N ARG A 85 15.54 -18.54 -3.98
CA ARG A 85 15.35 -19.64 -4.96
C ARG A 85 14.04 -20.46 -4.83
N LEU A 86 13.09 -20.05 -3.99
CA LEU A 86 11.82 -20.73 -3.75
C LEU A 86 10.76 -20.30 -4.78
N LYS A 87 10.78 -20.92 -5.97
CA LYS A 87 9.83 -20.63 -7.07
C LYS A 87 8.36 -20.79 -6.67
N ASN A 88 8.05 -21.76 -5.81
CA ASN A 88 6.69 -22.02 -5.32
C ASN A 88 6.21 -20.97 -4.32
N PHE A 89 7.10 -20.50 -3.45
CA PHE A 89 6.80 -19.45 -2.47
C PHE A 89 6.36 -18.16 -3.14
N HIS A 90 7.09 -17.70 -4.15
CA HIS A 90 6.72 -16.48 -4.88
C HIS A 90 5.37 -16.61 -5.59
N LYS A 91 5.09 -17.77 -6.22
CA LYS A 91 3.80 -17.99 -6.90
C LYS A 91 2.64 -17.92 -5.91
N ASN A 92 2.79 -18.53 -4.73
CA ASN A 92 1.73 -18.55 -3.73
C ASN A 92 1.56 -17.16 -3.09
N ALA A 93 2.65 -16.48 -2.71
CA ALA A 93 2.59 -15.11 -2.19
C ALA A 93 1.97 -14.13 -3.19
N GLY A 94 2.36 -14.20 -4.47
CA GLY A 94 1.79 -13.36 -5.52
C GLY A 94 0.30 -13.64 -5.79
N LYS A 95 -0.14 -14.91 -5.69
CA LYS A 95 -1.57 -15.25 -5.78
C LYS A 95 -2.37 -14.66 -4.63
N ILE A 96 -1.89 -14.82 -3.39
CA ILE A 96 -2.53 -14.26 -2.20
C ILE A 96 -2.61 -12.75 -2.33
N TYR A 97 -1.51 -12.09 -2.71
CA TYR A 97 -1.45 -10.65 -2.94
C TYR A 97 -2.52 -10.18 -3.95
N ILE A 98 -2.56 -10.79 -5.14
CA ILE A 98 -3.52 -10.42 -6.20
C ILE A 98 -4.96 -10.66 -5.73
N PHE A 99 -5.22 -11.82 -5.13
CA PHE A 99 -6.55 -12.20 -4.66
C PHE A 99 -7.09 -11.23 -3.62
N LEU A 100 -6.27 -10.93 -2.59
CA LEU A 100 -6.67 -10.02 -1.52
C LEU A 100 -6.92 -8.61 -2.04
N ILE A 101 -6.10 -8.09 -2.96
CA ILE A 101 -6.31 -6.76 -3.53
C ILE A 101 -7.59 -6.70 -4.34
N LEU A 102 -7.76 -7.62 -5.30
CA LEU A 102 -8.85 -7.52 -6.28
C LEU A 102 -10.23 -7.71 -5.67
N LEU A 103 -10.35 -8.57 -4.65
CA LEU A 103 -11.65 -8.91 -4.06
C LEU A 103 -11.96 -8.14 -2.77
N PHE A 104 -10.93 -7.75 -2.00
CA PHE A 104 -11.14 -7.20 -0.67
C PHE A 104 -10.54 -5.81 -0.54
N ALA A 105 -9.20 -5.69 -0.55
CA ALA A 105 -8.52 -4.49 -0.09
C ALA A 105 -8.78 -3.26 -0.97
N ALA A 106 -8.74 -3.40 -2.30
CA ALA A 106 -8.98 -2.27 -3.19
C ALA A 106 -10.47 -1.89 -3.27
N PRO A 107 -11.43 -2.81 -3.46
CA PRO A 107 -12.85 -2.46 -3.44
C PRO A 107 -13.29 -1.79 -2.14
N SER A 108 -12.87 -2.32 -0.98
CA SER A 108 -13.20 -1.71 0.31
C SER A 108 -12.49 -0.37 0.52
N GLY A 109 -11.25 -0.23 0.03
CA GLY A 109 -10.52 1.05 0.05
C GLY A 109 -11.16 2.13 -0.82
N ILE A 110 -11.69 1.77 -2.00
CA ILE A 110 -12.44 2.69 -2.87
C ILE A 110 -13.69 3.19 -2.15
N TYR A 111 -14.47 2.27 -1.56
CA TYR A 111 -15.67 2.63 -0.80
C TYR A 111 -15.33 3.57 0.36
N MET A 112 -14.30 3.25 1.15
CA MET A 112 -13.81 4.13 2.21
C MET A 112 -13.37 5.50 1.69
N GLY A 113 -12.78 5.56 0.49
CA GLY A 113 -12.35 6.79 -0.17
C GLY A 113 -13.49 7.76 -0.47
N ILE A 114 -14.68 7.26 -0.81
CA ILE A 114 -15.89 8.09 -1.05
C ILE A 114 -16.28 8.87 0.22
N PHE A 115 -16.02 8.27 1.37
CA PHE A 115 -16.25 8.85 2.69
C PHE A 115 -14.93 9.31 3.33
N ALA A 116 -13.89 9.65 2.57
CA ALA A 116 -12.66 10.19 3.15
C ALA A 116 -12.91 11.54 3.84
N ASN A 117 -12.09 11.85 4.85
CA ASN A 117 -12.03 13.19 5.44
C ASN A 117 -11.34 14.18 4.47
N GLY A 118 -11.22 15.46 4.80
CA GLY A 118 -10.47 16.41 3.97
C GLY A 118 -11.17 16.85 2.69
N GLY A 119 -12.50 16.85 2.69
CA GLY A 119 -13.31 17.39 1.59
C GLY A 119 -13.19 16.61 0.28
N ILE A 120 -13.66 17.24 -0.82
CA ILE A 120 -13.78 16.59 -2.12
C ILE A 120 -12.43 16.18 -2.72
N TYR A 121 -11.37 16.98 -2.53
CA TYR A 121 -10.04 16.71 -3.06
C TYR A 121 -9.44 15.41 -2.51
N SER A 122 -9.60 15.18 -1.21
CA SER A 122 -9.11 13.96 -0.58
C SER A 122 -9.89 12.73 -1.06
N LYS A 123 -11.22 12.85 -1.16
CA LYS A 123 -12.09 11.78 -1.68
C LYS A 123 -11.70 11.37 -3.09
N ILE A 124 -11.52 12.35 -3.98
CA ILE A 124 -11.06 12.11 -5.36
C ILE A 124 -9.71 11.39 -5.36
N SER A 125 -8.75 11.85 -4.56
CA SER A 125 -7.43 11.22 -4.49
C SER A 125 -7.50 9.74 -4.07
N PHE A 126 -8.21 9.42 -2.99
CA PHE A 126 -8.31 8.03 -2.51
C PHE A 126 -9.06 7.11 -3.46
N VAL A 127 -10.12 7.61 -4.12
CA VAL A 127 -10.85 6.84 -5.13
C VAL A 127 -9.96 6.58 -6.35
N ILE A 128 -9.22 7.58 -6.85
CA ILE A 128 -8.26 7.41 -7.95
C ILE A 128 -7.20 6.39 -7.56
N LEU A 129 -6.61 6.52 -6.38
CA LEU A 129 -5.62 5.58 -5.84
C LEU A 129 -6.18 4.15 -5.83
N GLY A 130 -7.38 3.95 -5.27
CA GLY A 130 -8.02 2.64 -5.22
C GLY A 130 -8.28 2.04 -6.59
N CYS A 131 -8.79 2.84 -7.54
CA CYS A 131 -9.03 2.42 -8.92
C CYS A 131 -7.73 2.05 -9.65
N LEU A 132 -6.68 2.87 -9.54
CA LEU A 132 -5.36 2.58 -10.12
C LEU A 132 -4.74 1.33 -9.51
N TRP A 133 -4.91 1.14 -8.19
CA TRP A 133 -4.39 -0.02 -7.48
C TRP A 133 -5.09 -1.31 -7.92
N TRP A 134 -6.42 -1.28 -8.03
CA TRP A 134 -7.18 -2.41 -8.57
C TRP A 134 -6.81 -2.70 -10.02
N PHE A 135 -6.82 -1.68 -10.88
CA PHE A 135 -6.54 -1.81 -12.31
C PHE A 135 -5.14 -2.34 -12.57
N SER A 136 -4.12 -1.79 -11.91
CA SER A 136 -2.74 -2.25 -12.09
C SER A 136 -2.57 -3.72 -11.66
N THR A 137 -3.23 -4.13 -10.59
CA THR A 137 -3.23 -5.51 -10.11
C THR A 137 -3.97 -6.44 -11.08
N PHE A 138 -5.10 -5.99 -11.63
CA PHE A 138 -5.86 -6.74 -12.62
C PHE A 138 -5.06 -6.96 -13.90
N LYS A 139 -4.40 -5.91 -14.42
CA LYS A 139 -3.50 -6.03 -15.58
C LYS A 139 -2.35 -6.98 -15.28
N ALA A 140 -1.75 -6.92 -14.10
CA ALA A 140 -0.72 -7.87 -13.69
C ALA A 140 -1.23 -9.32 -13.73
N TYR A 141 -2.43 -9.58 -13.20
CA TYR A 141 -3.07 -10.91 -13.28
C TYR A 141 -3.33 -11.35 -14.72
N GLN A 142 -3.91 -10.47 -15.54
CA GLN A 142 -4.20 -10.74 -16.95
C GLN A 142 -2.94 -11.16 -17.73
N PHE A 143 -1.84 -10.42 -17.58
CA PHE A 143 -0.58 -10.75 -18.25
C PHE A 143 0.06 -12.04 -17.72
N ALA A 144 -0.09 -12.34 -16.42
CA ALA A 144 0.35 -13.62 -15.88
C ALA A 144 -0.41 -14.80 -16.52
N ARG A 145 -1.73 -14.69 -16.70
CA ARG A 145 -2.55 -15.70 -17.37
C ARG A 145 -2.16 -15.88 -18.84
N GLN A 146 -1.81 -14.79 -19.52
CA GLN A 146 -1.30 -14.81 -20.90
C GLN A 146 0.16 -15.27 -21.02
N LYS A 147 0.82 -15.65 -19.92
CA LYS A 147 2.25 -16.01 -19.86
C LYS A 147 3.20 -14.88 -20.33
N LYS A 148 2.71 -13.63 -20.35
CA LYS A 148 3.46 -12.41 -20.67
C LYS A 148 4.14 -11.87 -19.42
N PHE A 149 5.20 -12.57 -18.99
CA PHE A 149 5.81 -12.34 -17.68
C PHE A 149 6.56 -11.02 -17.55
N LYS A 150 7.03 -10.44 -18.65
CA LYS A 150 7.72 -9.14 -18.65
C LYS A 150 6.75 -8.02 -18.29
N GLU A 151 5.60 -8.00 -18.94
CA GLU A 151 4.51 -7.06 -18.72
C GLU A 151 3.89 -7.28 -17.35
N HIS A 152 3.64 -8.54 -16.96
CA HIS A 152 3.20 -8.89 -15.60
C HIS A 152 4.10 -8.25 -14.54
N LYS A 153 5.42 -8.38 -14.66
CA LYS A 153 6.38 -7.81 -13.70
C LYS A 153 6.26 -6.29 -13.61
N GLN A 154 6.13 -5.59 -14.73
CA GLN A 154 5.98 -4.14 -14.74
C GLN A 154 4.68 -3.70 -14.07
N TRP A 155 3.56 -4.39 -14.33
CA TRP A 155 2.28 -4.11 -13.67
C TRP A 155 2.26 -4.48 -12.18
N MET A 156 2.97 -5.55 -11.78
CA MET A 156 3.16 -5.87 -10.37
C MET A 156 3.93 -4.78 -9.62
N TRP A 157 4.96 -4.20 -10.25
CA TRP A 157 5.70 -3.09 -9.68
C TRP A 157 4.83 -1.85 -9.46
N ARG A 158 3.96 -1.50 -10.43
CA ARG A 158 2.97 -0.42 -10.28
C ARG A 158 2.01 -0.70 -9.12
N SER A 159 1.44 -1.91 -9.07
CA SER A 159 0.54 -2.34 -7.99
C SER A 159 1.24 -2.27 -6.63
N PHE A 160 2.50 -2.69 -6.53
CA PHE A 160 3.25 -2.64 -5.28
C PHE A 160 3.58 -1.21 -4.85
N ALA A 161 3.96 -0.33 -5.79
CA ALA A 161 4.19 1.08 -5.50
C ALA A 161 2.94 1.76 -4.91
N LEU A 162 1.76 1.40 -5.43
CA LEU A 162 0.47 1.86 -4.88
C LEU A 162 0.14 1.20 -3.54
N THR A 163 0.53 -0.04 -3.30
CA THR A 163 0.37 -0.71 -1.99
C THR A 163 1.19 -0.01 -0.89
N VAL A 164 2.42 0.41 -1.21
CA VAL A 164 3.30 1.13 -0.27
C VAL A 164 2.80 2.54 0.04
N SER A 165 1.79 3.05 -0.68
CA SER A 165 1.21 4.37 -0.40
C SER A 165 0.70 4.53 1.02
N ALA A 166 0.23 3.45 1.66
CA ALA A 166 -0.19 3.46 3.05
C ALA A 166 0.97 3.81 4.02
N ILE A 167 2.20 3.39 3.70
CA ILE A 167 3.41 3.75 4.44
C ILE A 167 3.81 5.19 4.09
N THR A 168 3.92 5.50 2.80
CA THR A 168 4.34 6.83 2.32
C THR A 168 3.46 7.95 2.87
N LEU A 169 2.13 7.76 2.87
CA LEU A 169 1.17 8.70 3.43
C LEU A 169 1.43 8.98 4.91
N ARG A 170 1.71 7.94 5.71
CA ARG A 170 1.99 8.08 7.14
C ARG A 170 3.33 8.74 7.40
N MET A 171 4.35 8.44 6.59
CA MET A 171 5.64 9.12 6.65
C MET A 171 5.45 10.63 6.41
N TRP A 172 4.73 11.01 5.34
CA TRP A 172 4.43 12.42 5.07
C TRP A 172 3.64 13.08 6.19
N LYS A 173 2.66 12.39 6.79
CA LYS A 173 1.92 12.91 7.94
C LYS A 173 2.87 13.29 9.08
N VAL A 174 3.78 12.40 9.47
CA VAL A 174 4.73 12.65 10.56
C VAL A 174 5.66 13.83 10.21
N ILE A 175 6.23 13.82 9.01
CA ILE A 175 7.17 14.87 8.55
C ILE A 175 6.49 16.24 8.56
N ILE A 176 5.32 16.36 7.94
CA ILE A 176 4.63 17.65 7.77
C ILE A 176 4.16 18.19 9.12
N VAL A 177 3.57 17.35 9.96
CA VAL A 177 3.09 17.78 11.28
C VAL A 177 4.27 18.23 12.16
N TYR A 178 5.37 17.49 12.15
CA TYR A 178 6.55 17.82 12.95
C TYR A 178 7.24 19.11 12.52
N LEU A 179 7.30 19.39 11.21
CA LEU A 179 8.02 20.56 10.69
C LEU A 179 7.17 21.83 10.68
N PHE A 180 5.89 21.72 10.33
CA PHE A 180 5.06 22.87 9.99
C PHE A 180 3.85 23.07 10.90
N HIS A 181 3.51 22.07 11.72
CA HIS A 181 2.35 22.08 12.63
C HIS A 181 1.05 22.60 11.98
N PRO A 182 0.65 22.15 10.77
CA PRO A 182 -0.52 22.72 10.10
C PRO A 182 -1.82 22.20 10.73
N ASN A 183 -2.95 22.78 10.35
CA ASN A 183 -4.25 22.24 10.74
C ASN A 183 -4.39 20.78 10.24
N PRO A 184 -4.98 19.88 11.04
CA PRO A 184 -5.08 18.46 10.68
C PRO A 184 -5.76 18.18 9.34
N MET A 185 -6.75 19.01 8.97
CA MET A 185 -7.50 18.83 7.73
C MET A 185 -6.69 19.22 6.48
N ASP A 186 -5.85 20.24 6.59
CA ASP A 186 -4.94 20.67 5.52
C ASP A 186 -3.88 19.60 5.28
N VAL A 187 -3.31 19.06 6.37
CA VAL A 187 -2.41 17.91 6.31
C VAL A 187 -3.08 16.73 5.61
N TYR A 188 -4.32 16.42 5.96
CA TYR A 188 -5.06 15.29 5.35
C TYR A 188 -5.19 15.43 3.83
N GLN A 189 -5.51 16.64 3.34
CA GLN A 189 -5.60 16.93 1.90
C GLN A 189 -4.26 16.75 1.19
N ILE A 190 -3.17 17.26 1.77
CA ILE A 190 -1.83 17.16 1.17
C ILE A 190 -1.36 15.70 1.13
N ILE A 191 -1.46 14.98 2.25
CA ILE A 191 -0.98 13.60 2.34
C ILE A 191 -1.81 12.63 1.50
N ALA A 192 -3.09 12.94 1.22
CA ALA A 192 -3.92 12.14 0.34
C ALA A 192 -3.31 12.01 -1.06
N TRP A 193 -2.61 13.03 -1.56
CA TRP A 193 -1.94 13.02 -2.86
C TRP A 193 -0.46 12.59 -2.76
N MET A 194 0.25 13.17 -1.79
CA MET A 194 1.68 12.86 -1.55
C MET A 194 1.90 11.39 -1.14
N GLY A 195 0.87 10.73 -0.64
CA GLY A 195 0.90 9.32 -0.29
C GLY A 195 1.17 8.39 -1.46
N TRP A 196 0.79 8.75 -2.70
CA TRP A 196 0.89 7.81 -3.83
C TRP A 196 1.47 8.41 -5.11
N ILE A 197 1.33 9.71 -5.37
CA ILE A 197 1.92 10.36 -6.56
C ILE A 197 3.44 10.11 -6.64
N PRO A 198 4.24 10.37 -5.59
CA PRO A 198 5.68 10.13 -5.65
C PRO A 198 6.03 8.66 -5.93
N ASN A 199 5.23 7.72 -5.40
CA ASN A 199 5.44 6.30 -5.60
C ASN A 199 5.24 5.91 -7.08
N ILE A 200 4.18 6.44 -7.72
CA ILE A 200 3.92 6.18 -9.14
C ILE A 200 4.98 6.83 -10.03
N ILE A 201 5.37 8.08 -9.74
CA ILE A 201 6.41 8.77 -10.52
C ILE A 201 7.73 7.98 -10.45
N LEU A 202 8.11 7.55 -9.24
CA LEU A 202 9.31 6.76 -9.04
C LEU A 202 9.26 5.44 -9.81
N ILE A 203 8.14 4.71 -9.74
CA ILE A 203 8.06 3.41 -10.40
C ILE A 203 8.04 3.51 -11.92
N GLU A 204 7.34 4.51 -12.48
CA GLU A 204 7.36 4.75 -13.93
C GLU A 204 8.75 5.15 -14.42
N TYR A 205 9.46 5.97 -13.65
CA TYR A 205 10.84 6.33 -13.95
C TYR A 205 11.74 5.08 -13.99
N LEU A 206 11.66 4.22 -12.96
CA LEU A 206 12.45 2.98 -12.88
C LEU A 206 12.12 2.00 -14.02
N ILE A 207 10.85 1.88 -14.40
CA ILE A 207 10.39 1.05 -15.53
C ILE A 207 10.94 1.60 -16.85
N THR A 208 10.83 2.92 -17.07
CA THR A 208 11.26 3.58 -18.32
C THR A 208 12.77 3.49 -18.52
N LYS A 209 13.55 3.64 -17.45
CA LYS A 209 15.01 3.50 -17.48
C LYS A 209 15.50 2.05 -17.44
N LYS A 210 14.59 1.05 -17.45
CA LYS A 210 14.90 -0.39 -17.41
C LYS A 210 15.76 -0.80 -16.20
N HIS A 211 15.57 -0.15 -15.05
CA HIS A 211 16.30 -0.47 -13.81
C HIS A 211 15.72 -1.66 -13.03
N LEU A 212 14.61 -2.25 -13.50
CA LEU A 212 13.86 -3.31 -12.81
C LEU A 212 13.93 -4.68 -13.49
#